data_AF-A0A4S9AB81-F1
#
_entry.id   AF-A0A4S9AB81-F1
#
_cell.length_a   1.000
_cell.length_b   1.000
_cell.length_c   1.000
_cell.angle_alpha   90.00
_cell.angle_beta   90.00
_cell.angle_gamma   90.00
#
_symmetry.space_group_name_H-M   'P 1'
#
loop_
_entity.id
_entity.type
_entity.pdbx_description
1 polymer ?
#
loop_
_entity_poly.entity_id
_entity_poly.type
_entity_poly.pdbx_seq_one_letter_code
_entity_poly.pdbx_strand_id
1 'polypeptide(L)'
;MSASSSASKGGRLITASSGSHGIGTAFAARSLDKDLTVQHAQHLSSTTQYTYISPYNDFDVISGQGTIALELLEQCDKVDNIFISMGGGGLISGIGSVLKVFSPYTKI
;
A
#
# COMPACT_ATOMS: atom_id res chain seq x y z
N MET A 1 0.52 15.65 -7.67
CA MET A 1 -0.91 15.70 -8.06
C MET A 1 -1.60 14.60 -7.30
N SER A 2 -2.38 14.98 -6.28
CA SER A 2 -3.07 14.06 -5.36
C SER A 2 -4.21 13.36 -6.11
N ALA A 3 -4.14 12.03 -6.24
CA ALA A 3 -5.27 11.24 -6.69
C ALA A 3 -6.17 10.97 -5.48
N SER A 4 -7.05 11.91 -5.13
CA SER A 4 -8.20 11.60 -4.28
C SER A 4 -9.13 10.71 -5.10
N SER A 5 -9.01 9.39 -4.93
CA SER A 5 -9.87 8.43 -5.64
C SER A 5 -11.26 8.45 -4.99
N SER A 6 -12.20 9.15 -5.63
CA SER A 6 -13.61 9.00 -5.29
C SER A 6 -14.07 7.64 -5.82
N ALA A 7 -13.90 6.58 -5.04
CA ALA A 7 -14.37 5.25 -5.40
C ALA A 7 -15.89 5.31 -5.63
N SER A 8 -16.31 5.20 -6.90
CA SER A 8 -17.73 5.15 -7.23
C SER A 8 -18.32 3.84 -6.69
N LYS A 9 -19.35 3.94 -5.86
CA LYS A 9 -20.09 2.78 -5.35
C LYS A 9 -20.71 2.03 -6.53
N GLY A 10 -20.07 0.96 -6.99
CA GLY A 10 -20.53 0.09 -8.07
C GLY A 10 -19.50 -0.22 -9.17
N GLY A 11 -18.33 0.42 -9.18
CA GLY A 11 -17.26 0.13 -10.14
C GLY A 11 -16.58 -1.22 -9.91
N ARG A 12 -16.11 -1.87 -10.98
CA ARG A 12 -15.30 -3.09 -10.87
C ARG A 12 -13.92 -2.72 -10.33
N LEU A 13 -13.35 -3.52 -9.43
CA LEU A 13 -12.09 -3.20 -8.75
C LEU A 13 -10.93 -4.00 -9.37
N ILE A 14 -9.79 -3.35 -9.54
CA ILE A 14 -8.53 -4.01 -9.92
C ILE A 14 -7.40 -3.55 -9.00
N THR A 15 -6.62 -4.49 -8.51
CA THR A 15 -5.41 -4.25 -7.72
C THR A 15 -4.23 -4.98 -8.35
N ALA A 16 -3.03 -4.44 -8.16
CA ALA A 16 -1.78 -5.09 -8.57
C ALA A 16 -0.94 -5.38 -7.33
N SER A 17 -0.37 -6.58 -7.21
CA SER A 17 0.50 -6.95 -6.09
C SER A 17 1.97 -6.75 -6.45
N SER A 18 2.75 -6.18 -5.53
CA SER A 18 4.19 -5.94 -5.68
C SER A 18 5.01 -6.65 -4.59
N GLY A 19 4.60 -7.85 -4.19
CA GLY A 19 5.45 -8.72 -3.36
C GLY A 19 6.61 -9.32 -4.16
N SER A 20 7.39 -10.22 -3.55
CA SER A 20 8.46 -10.99 -4.22
C SER A 20 7.97 -11.76 -5.46
N HIS A 21 6.68 -12.09 -5.52
CA HIS A 21 6.02 -12.65 -6.71
C HIS A 21 5.91 -11.64 -7.86
N GLY A 22 5.73 -10.34 -7.59
CA GLY A 22 5.58 -9.29 -8.59
C GLY A 22 6.84 -9.04 -9.43
N ILE A 23 8.04 -9.28 -8.91
CA ILE A 23 9.28 -9.26 -9.69
C ILE A 23 9.30 -10.43 -10.68
N GLY A 24 8.91 -11.63 -10.23
CA GLY A 24 8.76 -12.80 -11.10
C GLY A 24 7.72 -12.57 -12.20
N THR A 25 6.56 -11.99 -11.84
CA THR A 25 5.53 -11.62 -12.82
C THR A 25 6.01 -10.54 -13.77
N ALA A 26 6.78 -9.54 -13.30
CA ALA A 26 7.35 -8.49 -14.14
C ALA A 26 8.42 -9.03 -15.11
N PHE A 27 9.26 -9.97 -14.66
CA PHE A 27 10.23 -10.64 -15.53
C PHE A 27 9.53 -11.51 -16.59
N ALA A 28 8.50 -12.27 -16.19
CA ALA A 28 7.68 -13.06 -17.11
C ALA A 28 6.93 -12.16 -18.11
N ALA A 29 6.35 -11.05 -17.64
CA ALA A 29 5.69 -10.03 -18.44
C ALA A 29 6.61 -9.48 -19.53
N ARG A 30 7.84 -9.07 -19.15
CA ARG A 30 8.87 -8.61 -20.09
C ARG A 30 9.30 -9.71 -21.07
N SER A 31 9.45 -10.94 -20.60
CA SER A 31 9.86 -12.07 -21.46
C SER A 31 8.78 -12.48 -22.47
N LEU A 32 7.51 -12.20 -22.15
CA LEU A 32 6.34 -12.55 -22.97
C LEU A 32 5.80 -11.37 -23.78
N ASP A 33 6.44 -10.21 -23.72
CA ASP A 33 5.98 -8.95 -24.34
C ASP A 33 4.52 -8.59 -23.97
N LYS A 34 4.19 -8.75 -22.68
CA LYS A 34 2.86 -8.43 -22.14
C LYS A 34 2.98 -7.49 -20.95
N ASP A 35 2.10 -6.50 -20.87
CA ASP A 35 1.93 -5.73 -19.64
C ASP A 35 1.10 -6.56 -18.64
N LEU A 36 1.73 -7.11 -17.58
CA LEU A 36 1.05 -7.89 -16.53
C LEU A 36 1.21 -7.28 -15.13
N THR A 37 1.73 -6.06 -15.03
CA THR A 37 2.14 -5.45 -13.75
C THR A 37 1.21 -4.31 -13.33
N VAL A 38 1.63 -3.52 -12.34
CA VAL A 38 0.99 -2.26 -11.93
C VAL A 38 0.65 -1.38 -13.13
N GLN A 39 1.53 -1.32 -14.13
CA GLN A 39 1.31 -0.51 -15.34
C GLN A 39 0.08 -0.97 -16.13
N HIS A 40 -0.14 -2.29 -16.25
CA HIS A 40 -1.32 -2.82 -16.92
C HIS A 40 -2.59 -2.50 -16.16
N ALA A 41 -2.58 -2.68 -14.83
CA ALA A 41 -3.73 -2.39 -13.98
C ALA A 41 -4.09 -0.89 -14.02
N GLN A 42 -3.08 -0.02 -14.02
CA GLN A 42 -3.25 1.43 -14.20
C GLN A 42 -3.80 1.76 -15.59
N HIS A 43 -3.23 1.19 -16.65
CA HIS A 43 -3.70 1.39 -18.02
C HIS A 43 -5.15 0.92 -18.18
N LEU A 44 -5.50 -0.26 -17.67
CA LEU A 44 -6.86 -0.76 -17.69
C LEU A 44 -7.81 0.19 -16.97
N SER A 45 -7.44 0.69 -15.79
CA SER A 45 -8.28 1.67 -15.08
C SER A 45 -8.46 2.98 -15.85
N SER A 46 -7.47 3.41 -16.64
CA SER A 46 -7.59 4.62 -17.47
C SER A 46 -8.46 4.45 -18.71
N THR A 47 -8.64 3.21 -19.18
CA THR A 47 -9.33 2.89 -20.45
C THR A 47 -10.67 2.20 -20.25
N THR A 48 -11.01 1.80 -19.03
CA THR A 48 -12.21 1.04 -18.70
C THR A 48 -12.89 1.61 -17.44
N GLN A 49 -13.98 0.98 -16.98
CA GLN A 49 -14.72 1.38 -15.78
C GLN A 49 -14.17 0.75 -14.49
N TYR A 50 -12.91 0.30 -14.50
CA TYR A 50 -12.28 -0.27 -13.32
C TYR A 50 -11.59 0.80 -12.47
N THR A 51 -11.75 0.73 -11.15
CA THR A 51 -10.98 1.55 -10.23
C THR A 51 -9.69 0.82 -9.87
N TYR A 52 -8.55 1.44 -10.13
CA TYR A 52 -7.26 0.93 -9.67
C TYR A 52 -7.07 1.26 -8.19
N ILE A 53 -6.89 0.23 -7.36
CA ILE A 53 -6.49 0.38 -5.97
C ILE A 53 -5.01 0.05 -5.84
N SER A 54 -4.22 1.05 -5.45
CA SER A 54 -2.80 0.85 -5.20
C SER A 54 -2.60 -0.10 -4.02
N PRO A 55 -1.68 -1.08 -4.09
CA PRO A 55 -1.35 -1.94 -2.96
C PRO A 55 -0.62 -1.22 -1.80
N TYR A 56 -0.13 0.02 -1.99
CA TYR A 56 0.61 0.76 -0.96
C TYR A 56 0.61 2.28 -1.11
N ASN A 57 0.49 2.82 -2.33
CA ASN A 57 0.60 4.25 -2.61
C ASN A 57 -0.79 4.88 -2.75
N ASP A 58 -1.59 4.74 -1.70
CA ASP A 58 -2.94 5.29 -1.59
C ASP A 58 -3.18 5.66 -0.11
N PHE A 59 -3.80 6.81 0.14
CA PHE A 59 -3.98 7.31 1.51
C PHE A 59 -4.91 6.43 2.36
N ASP A 60 -5.93 5.82 1.76
CA ASP A 60 -6.84 4.91 2.48
C ASP A 60 -6.12 3.61 2.82
N VAL A 61 -5.26 3.12 1.92
CA VAL A 61 -4.42 1.95 2.20
C VAL A 61 -3.41 2.25 3.29
N ILE A 62 -2.69 3.38 3.21
CA ILE A 62 -1.70 3.80 4.22
C ILE A 62 -2.35 3.99 5.59
N SER A 63 -3.48 4.69 5.65
CA SER A 63 -4.22 4.92 6.90
C SER A 63 -4.73 3.61 7.49
N GLY A 64 -5.24 2.69 6.66
CA GLY A 64 -5.60 1.34 7.06
C GLY A 64 -4.43 0.57 7.69
N GLN A 65 -3.22 0.65 7.13
CA GLN A 65 -2.05 0.03 7.77
C GLN A 65 -1.67 0.68 9.11
N GLY A 66 -1.96 1.97 9.28
CA GLY A 66 -1.71 2.70 10.51
C GLY A 66 -2.49 2.19 11.72
N THR A 67 -3.59 1.46 11.54
CA THR A 67 -4.36 0.93 12.67
C THR A 67 -3.56 -0.05 13.52
N ILE A 68 -2.61 -0.78 12.91
CA ILE A 68 -1.69 -1.68 13.63
C ILE A 68 -0.91 -0.90 14.71
N ALA A 69 -0.53 0.35 14.44
CA ALA A 69 0.17 1.16 15.44
C ALA A 69 -0.75 1.57 16.60
N LEU A 70 -2.04 1.79 16.36
CA LEU A 70 -3.00 2.05 17.42
C LEU A 70 -3.15 0.83 18.34
N GLU A 71 -3.25 -0.35 17.74
CA GLU A 71 -3.31 -1.62 18.48
C GLU A 71 -2.03 -1.85 19.30
N LEU A 72 -0.84 -1.58 18.73
CA LEU A 72 0.43 -1.67 19.46
C LEU A 72 0.50 -0.73 20.66
N LEU A 73 0.01 0.51 20.52
CA LEU A 73 0.01 1.49 21.61
C LEU A 73 -1.00 1.14 22.71
N GLU A 74 -2.08 0.44 22.36
CA GLU A 74 -3.05 -0.06 23.34
C GLU A 74 -2.54 -1.30 24.08
N GLN A 75 -1.80 -2.17 23.39
CA GLN A 75 -1.33 -3.44 23.95
C GLN A 75 0.01 -3.36 24.67
N CYS A 76 0.81 -2.31 24.42
CA CYS A 76 2.15 -2.14 24.98
C CYS A 76 2.34 -0.75 25.57
N ASP A 77 2.47 -0.66 26.89
CA ASP A 77 2.64 0.62 27.62
C ASP A 77 3.87 1.41 27.17
N LYS A 78 4.96 0.73 26.79
CA LYS A 78 6.19 1.37 26.31
C LYS A 78 6.92 0.50 25.30
N VAL A 79 7.27 1.10 24.16
CA VAL A 79 8.07 0.47 23.11
C VAL A 79 9.19 1.43 22.71
N ASP A 80 10.45 0.97 22.76
CA ASP A 80 11.59 1.81 22.37
C ASP A 80 11.92 1.67 20.87
N ASN A 81 11.70 0.48 20.29
CA ASN A 81 12.04 0.16 18.90
C ASN A 81 10.98 -0.76 18.27
N ILE A 82 10.63 -0.51 17.01
CA ILE A 82 9.72 -1.34 16.21
C ILE A 82 10.37 -1.64 14.87
N PHE A 83 10.48 -2.93 14.54
CA PHE A 83 10.98 -3.38 13.23
C PHE A 83 9.82 -3.66 12.30
N ILE A 84 9.82 -3.04 11.11
CA ILE A 84 8.72 -3.13 10.15
C ILE A 84 9.24 -3.69 8.83
N SER A 85 8.55 -4.69 8.28
CA SER A 85 8.87 -5.24 6.97
C SER A 85 8.59 -4.20 5.87
N MET A 86 9.47 -4.17 4.88
CA MET A 86 9.44 -3.16 3.82
C MET A 86 9.34 -3.76 2.44
N GLY A 87 8.18 -3.54 1.81
CA GLY A 87 7.94 -3.70 0.38
C GLY A 87 7.78 -2.33 -0.28
N GLY A 88 6.57 -1.99 -0.73
CA GLY A 88 6.24 -0.69 -1.32
C GLY A 88 6.08 0.48 -0.32
N GLY A 89 6.32 0.25 0.96
CA GLY A 89 6.37 1.29 1.99
C GLY A 89 5.03 1.72 2.61
N GLY A 90 3.89 1.16 2.18
CA GLY A 90 2.58 1.49 2.76
C GLY A 90 2.50 1.17 4.25
N LEU A 91 3.04 0.02 4.67
CA LEU A 91 3.03 -0.45 6.06
C LEU A 91 3.83 0.48 6.99
N ILE A 92 5.11 0.74 6.69
CA ILE A 92 5.94 1.65 7.50
C ILE A 92 5.37 3.07 7.52
N SER A 93 4.78 3.53 6.41
CA SER A 93 4.23 4.88 6.31
C SER A 93 3.01 5.02 7.21
N GLY A 94 2.12 4.03 7.20
CA GLY A 94 0.94 4.00 8.07
C GLY A 94 1.32 3.95 9.54
N ILE A 95 2.11 2.95 9.92
CA ILE A 95 2.54 2.75 11.31
C ILE A 95 3.35 3.95 11.81
N GLY A 96 4.32 4.42 11.01
CA GLY A 96 5.18 5.54 11.36
C GLY A 96 4.43 6.86 11.51
N SER A 97 3.41 7.11 10.69
CA SER A 97 2.59 8.33 10.82
C SER A 97 1.86 8.39 12.16
N VAL A 98 1.32 7.26 12.63
CA VAL A 98 0.67 7.19 13.95
C VAL A 98 1.69 7.29 15.07
N LEU A 99 2.77 6.50 15.02
CA LEU A 99 3.78 6.48 16.08
C LEU A 99 4.47 7.85 16.26
N LYS A 100 4.73 8.59 15.18
CA LYS A 100 5.37 9.91 15.31
C LYS A 100 4.48 10.96 15.95
N VAL A 101 3.17 10.74 16.01
CA VAL A 101 2.23 11.59 16.74
C VAL A 101 2.13 11.16 18.20
N PHE A 102 1.92 9.86 18.47
CA PHE A 102 1.57 9.37 19.81
C PHE A 102 2.75 8.83 20.63
N SER A 103 3.84 8.43 19.99
CA SER A 103 5.06 7.93 20.65
C SER A 103 6.33 8.37 19.88
N PRO A 104 6.63 9.68 19.84
CA PRO A 104 7.63 10.26 18.94
C PRO A 104 9.06 9.73 19.16
N TYR A 105 9.35 9.27 20.38
CA TYR A 105 10.64 8.71 20.78
C TYR A 105 10.81 7.24 20.41
N THR A 106 9.72 6.53 20.08
CA THR A 106 9.81 5.17 19.51
C THR A 106 10.57 5.23 18.19
N LYS A 107 11.62 4.40 18.10
CA LYS A 107 12.42 4.24 16.88
C LYS A 107 11.76 3.21 15.96
N ILE A 108 11.84 3.50 14.67
CA ILE A 108 11.33 2.68 13.58
C ILE A 108 12.51 2.44 12.64
#